data_AF-A0A354X6K4-F1
#
_entry.id   AF-A0A354X6K4-F1
#
_cell.length_a   1.000
_cell.length_b   1.000
_cell.length_c   1.000
_cell.angle_alpha   90.00
_cell.angle_beta   90.00
_cell.angle_gamma   90.00
#
_symmetry.space_group_name_H-M   'P 1'
#
loop_
_entity.id
_entity.type
_entity.pdbx_description
1 polymer ?
#
loop_
_entity_poly.entity_id
_entity_poly.type
_entity_poly.pdbx_seq_one_letter_code
_entity_poly.pdbx_strand_id
1 'polypeptide(L)' 'YYPGMYHFILGMVIGSSLAIFPTIVFPAFQTEQLAAAGLSFGGALALCVIFLIVGAIASYLFSKVENKYPREEIF' A
#
# COMPACT_ATOMS: atom_id res chain seq x y z
N TYR A 1 -24.65 6.35 -5.85
CA TYR A 1 -23.83 5.12 -5.88
C TYR A 1 -23.29 4.93 -7.29
N TYR A 2 -21.97 5.02 -7.50
CA TYR A 2 -21.31 4.94 -8.82
C TYR A 2 -20.56 3.60 -8.98
N PRO A 3 -21.24 2.49 -9.33
CA PRO A 3 -20.63 1.17 -9.40
C PRO A 3 -19.49 1.08 -10.41
N GLY A 4 -19.55 1.82 -11.53
CA GLY A 4 -18.47 1.87 -12.51
C GLY A 4 -17.17 2.50 -11.97
N MET A 5 -17.28 3.54 -11.14
CA MET A 5 -16.11 4.19 -10.53
C MET A 5 -15.41 3.28 -9.52
N TYR A 6 -16.17 2.57 -8.69
CA TYR A 6 -15.60 1.59 -7.75
C TYR A 6 -14.89 0.44 -8.46
N HIS A 7 -15.49 -0.11 -9.52
CA HIS A 7 -14.84 -1.18 -10.30
C HIS A 7 -13.59 -0.70 -11.03
N PHE A 8 -13.58 0.55 -11.51
CA PHE A 8 -12.39 1.13 -12.16
C PHE A 8 -11.25 1.36 -11.16
N ILE A 9 -11.53 1.95 -9.99
CA ILE A 9 -10.53 2.15 -8.92
C ILE A 9 -10.02 0.79 -8.42
N LEU A 10 -10.91 -0.13 -8.08
CA LEU A 10 -10.53 -1.47 -7.63
C LEU A 10 -9.75 -2.23 -8.70
N GLY A 11 -10.19 -2.16 -9.96
CA GLY A 11 -9.52 -2.78 -11.10
C GLY A 11 -8.11 -2.24 -11.31
N MET A 12 -7.92 -0.93 -11.24
CA MET A 12 -6.58 -0.31 -11.32
C MET A 12 -5.69 -0.71 -10.15
N VAL A 13 -6.20 -0.69 -8.92
CA VAL A 13 -5.40 -1.04 -7.73
C VAL A 13 -4.98 -2.51 -7.77
N ILE A 14 -5.91 -3.42 -8.11
CA ILE A 14 -5.61 -4.84 -8.23
C ILE A 14 -4.66 -5.09 -9.41
N GLY A 15 -4.93 -4.50 -10.58
CA GLY A 15 -4.10 -4.66 -11.78
C GLY A 15 -2.67 -4.18 -11.58
N SER A 16 -2.49 -2.98 -11.01
CA SER A 16 -1.16 -2.44 -10.70
C SER A 16 -0.43 -3.29 -9.66
N SER A 17 -1.11 -3.75 -8.61
CA SER A 17 -0.53 -4.63 -7.60
C SER A 17 -0.05 -5.96 -8.19
N LEU A 18 -0.86 -6.60 -9.05
CA LEU A 18 -0.51 -7.84 -9.73
C LEU A 18 0.67 -7.69 -10.70
N ALA A 19 0.81 -6.52 -11.35
CA ALA A 19 1.94 -6.25 -12.23
C ALA A 19 3.23 -5.97 -11.44
N ILE A 20 3.15 -5.20 -10.36
CA ILE A 20 4.31 -4.76 -9.57
C ILE A 20 4.88 -5.92 -8.73
N PHE A 21 4.04 -6.80 -8.22
CA PHE A 21 4.49 -7.88 -7.33
C PHE A 21 5.59 -8.78 -7.95
N PRO A 22 5.40 -9.40 -9.12
CA PRO A 22 6.42 -10.27 -9.72
C PRO A 22 7.62 -9.52 -10.31
N THR A 23 7.43 -8.25 -10.71
CA THR A 23 8.46 -7.47 -11.41
C THR A 23 9.37 -6.70 -10.48
N ILE A 24 8.86 -6.27 -9.32
CA ILE A 24 9.59 -5.41 -8.37
C ILE A 24 9.65 -6.06 -6.98
N VAL A 25 8.50 -6.47 -6.41
CA VAL A 25 8.44 -6.92 -5.01
C VAL A 25 9.17 -8.25 -4.83
N PHE A 26 8.87 -9.26 -5.64
CA PHE A 26 9.50 -10.58 -5.52
C PHE A 26 11.02 -10.53 -5.77
N PRO A 27 11.53 -9.87 -6.83
CA PRO A 27 12.96 -9.70 -7.05
C PRO A 27 13.67 -8.93 -5.93
N ALA A 28 12.99 -7.98 -5.29
CA ALA A 28 13.58 -7.21 -4.19
C ALA A 28 13.96 -8.07 -2.97
N PHE A 29 13.37 -9.25 -2.80
CA PHE A 29 13.72 -10.20 -1.72
C PHE A 29 14.83 -11.19 -2.10
N GLN A 30 15.39 -11.10 -3.30
CA GLN A 30 16.54 -11.94 -3.69
C GLN A 30 17.81 -11.53 -2.94
N THR A 31 18.67 -12.51 -2.71
CA THR A 31 19.90 -12.37 -1.90
C THR A 31 20.83 -11.28 -2.43
N GLU A 32 20.96 -11.13 -3.74
CA GLU A 32 21.80 -10.10 -4.37
C GLU A 32 21.29 -8.68 -4.09
N GLN A 33 19.97 -8.47 -4.23
CA GLN A 33 19.34 -7.17 -3.98
C GLN A 33 19.34 -6.82 -2.49
N LEU A 34 19.11 -7.80 -1.63
CA LEU A 34 19.19 -7.62 -0.18
C LEU A 34 20.61 -7.32 0.29
N ALA A 35 21.61 -7.99 -0.27
CA ALA A 35 23.02 -7.73 0.01
C ALA A 35 23.41 -6.31 -0.42
N ALA A 36 22.96 -5.86 -1.60
CA ALA A 36 23.18 -4.49 -2.07
C ALA A 36 22.55 -3.45 -1.12
N ALA A 37 21.40 -3.77 -0.54
CA ALA A 37 20.71 -2.93 0.45
C ALA A 37 21.22 -3.10 1.89
N GLY A 38 22.19 -3.99 2.14
CA GLY A 38 22.68 -4.31 3.48
C GLY A 38 21.63 -4.93 4.41
N LEU A 39 20.57 -5.52 3.86
CA LEU A 39 19.43 -6.06 4.58
C LEU A 39 19.45 -7.59 4.55
N SER A 40 19.05 -8.20 5.67
CA SER A 40 18.73 -9.63 5.72
C SER A 40 17.26 -9.85 5.33
N PHE A 41 16.91 -11.08 4.93
CA PHE A 41 15.52 -11.42 4.59
C PHE A 41 14.55 -11.12 5.73
N GLY A 42 14.90 -11.52 6.94
CA GLY A 42 14.12 -11.22 8.14
C GLY A 42 14.04 -9.72 8.42
N GLY A 43 15.13 -8.97 8.23
CA GLY A 43 15.14 -7.51 8.41
C GLY A 43 14.24 -6.80 7.41
N ALA A 44 14.32 -7.16 6.13
CA ALA A 44 13.46 -6.61 5.08
C ALA A 44 11.98 -6.91 5.34
N LEU A 45 11.66 -8.16 5.70
CA LEU A 45 10.29 -8.55 6.02
C LEU A 45 9.73 -7.80 7.24
N ALA A 46 10.54 -7.65 8.30
CA ALA A 46 10.15 -6.88 9.48
C ALA A 46 9.87 -5.41 9.13
N LEU A 47 10.71 -4.80 8.29
CA LEU A 47 10.46 -3.44 7.79
C LEU A 47 9.16 -3.34 7.00
N CYS A 48 8.85 -4.30 6.12
CA CYS A 48 7.57 -4.32 5.41
C CYS A 48 6.37 -4.34 6.37
N VAL A 49 6.44 -5.13 7.43
CA VAL A 49 5.38 -5.18 8.46
C VAL A 49 5.29 -3.85 9.22
N ILE A 50 6.42 -3.25 9.58
CA ILE A 50 6.44 -1.93 10.24
C ILE A 50 5.79 -0.88 9.35
N PHE A 51 6.18 -0.79 8.07
CA PHE A 51 5.59 0.17 7.14
C PHE A 51 4.10 -0.09 6.87
N LEU A 52 3.66 -1.35 6.85
CA LEU A 52 2.25 -1.69 6.78
C LEU A 52 1.48 -1.11 7.97
N ILE A 53 2.01 -1.28 9.20
CA ILE A 53 1.41 -0.74 10.42
C ILE A 53 1.38 0.80 10.36
N VAL A 54 2.48 1.44 9.96
CA VAL A 54 2.55 2.90 9.80
C VAL A 54 1.52 3.40 8.80
N GLY A 55 1.39 2.75 7.65
CA GLY A 55 0.39 3.07 6.63
C GLY A 55 -1.04 2.91 7.15
N ALA A 56 -1.32 1.83 7.89
CA ALA A 56 -2.62 1.60 8.51
C ALA A 56 -2.97 2.70 9.55
N ILE A 57 -2.01 3.08 10.39
CA ILE A 57 -2.18 4.17 11.36
C ILE A 57 -2.42 5.49 10.62
N ALA A 58 -1.66 5.80 9.58
CA ALA A 58 -1.84 7.01 8.79
C ALA A 58 -3.24 7.08 8.15
N SER A 59 -3.70 6.00 7.54
CA SER A 59 -5.07 5.89 6.99
C SER A 59 -6.13 6.08 8.06
N TYR A 60 -5.93 5.50 9.25
CA TYR A 60 -6.85 5.68 10.39
C TYR A 60 -6.89 7.13 10.87
N LEU A 61 -5.73 7.78 11.02
CA LEU A 61 -5.66 9.19 11.41
C LEU A 61 -6.33 10.10 10.37
N PHE A 62 -6.14 9.80 9.08
CA PHE A 62 -6.81 10.53 8.00
C PHE A 62 -8.34 10.40 8.09
N SER A 63 -8.85 9.19 8.33
CA SER A 63 -10.28 8.97 8.57
C SER A 63 -10.81 9.80 9.75
N LYS A 64 -10.03 9.97 10.82
CA LYS A 64 -10.41 10.84 11.95
C LYS A 64 -10.48 12.31 11.56
N VAL A 65 -9.59 12.79 10.68
CA VAL A 65 -9.63 14.16 10.15
C VAL A 65 -10.86 14.36 9.28
N GLU A 66 -11.17 13.41 8.40
CA GLU A 66 -12.36 13.44 7.55
C GLU A 66 -13.65 13.48 8.37
N ASN A 67 -13.73 12.71 9.46
CA ASN A 67 -14.87 12.75 10.38
C ASN A 67 -15.00 14.09 11.13
N LYS A 68 -13.88 14.78 11.41
CA LYS A 68 -13.88 16.08 12.11
C LYS A 68 -14.27 17.24 11.18
N TYR A 69 -13.91 17.14 9.91
CA TYR A 69 -14.28 18.09 8.87
C TYR A 69 -15.14 17.37 7.84
N PRO A 70 -16.41 17.05 8.19
CA PRO A 70 -17.31 16.42 7.23
C PRO A 70 -17.41 17.33 6.01
N ARG A 71 -17.18 16.77 4.82
CA ARG A 71 -17.47 17.51 3.58
C ARG A 71 -18.96 17.80 3.56
N GLU A 72 -19.33 19.05 3.26
CA GLU A 72 -20.69 19.31 2.77
C GLU A 72 -20.94 18.36 1.61
N GLU A 73 -22.09 17.69 1.63
CA GLU A 73 -22.53 16.81 0.55
C GLU A 73 -22.72 17.68 -0.71
N ILE A 74 -21.64 17.90 -1.46
CA ILE A 74 -21.71 18.41 -2.82
C ILE A 74 -22.29 17.25 -3.64
N PHE A 75 -23.62 17.33 -3.77
CA PHE A 75 -24.56 16.54 -4.56
C PHE A 75 -23.96 15.53 -5.55
#